data_AF-E1IG29-F1
#
_entry.id   AF-E1IG29-F1
#
_cell.length_a   1.000
_cell.length_b   1.000
_cell.length_c   1.000
_cell.angle_alpha   90.00
_cell.angle_beta   90.00
_cell.angle_gamma   90.00
#
_symmetry.space_group_name_H-M   'P 1'
#
loop_
_entity.id
_entity.type
_entity.pdbx_description
1 polymer ?
#
loop_
_entity_poly.entity_id
_entity_poly.type
_entity_poly.pdbx_seq_one_letter_code
_entity_poly.pdbx_strand_id
1 'polypeptide(L)' 'MRPSLPDRDCGDFATQQEAQAFFLAAGGPARDPHRLDGDNDGIACEKLP' A
#
# COMPACT_ATOMS: atom_id res chain seq x y z
N MET A 1 -3.52 -22.39 -9.22
CA MET A 1 -2.93 -21.06 -9.02
C MET A 1 -3.91 -20.22 -8.22
N ARG A 2 -3.60 -19.86 -6.97
CA ARG A 2 -4.33 -18.77 -6.30
C ARG A 2 -4.03 -17.53 -7.13
N PRO A 3 -5.01 -16.79 -7.65
CA PRO A 3 -4.71 -15.46 -8.17
C PRO A 3 -4.26 -14.69 -6.94
N SER A 4 -2.95 -14.59 -6.75
CA SER A 4 -2.36 -13.53 -5.94
C SER A 4 -2.98 -12.27 -6.51
N LEU A 5 -3.90 -11.65 -5.75
CA LEU A 5 -4.23 -10.24 -5.94
C LEU A 5 -2.91 -9.56 -6.28
N PRO A 6 -2.79 -8.87 -7.43
CA PRO A 6 -1.50 -8.36 -7.88
C PRO A 6 -0.85 -7.68 -6.69
N ASP A 7 0.32 -8.19 -6.29
CA ASP A 7 1.12 -7.55 -5.24
C ASP A 7 1.30 -6.13 -5.74
N ARG A 8 0.71 -5.20 -4.98
CA ARG A 8 0.61 -3.82 -5.42
C ARG A 8 1.58 -3.13 -4.50
N ASP A 9 2.79 -2.97 -5.01
CA ASP A 9 3.91 -2.51 -4.22
C ASP A 9 3.97 -0.99 -4.31
N CYS A 10 4.76 -0.36 -3.45
CA CYS A 10 5.04 1.06 -3.60
C CYS A 10 5.58 1.42 -5.00
N GLY A 11 6.27 0.50 -5.68
CA GLY A 11 6.75 0.72 -7.04
C GLY A 11 5.64 0.82 -8.12
N ASP A 12 4.41 0.40 -7.81
CA ASP A 12 3.26 0.49 -8.72
C ASP A 12 2.53 1.83 -8.66
N PHE A 13 2.86 2.68 -7.69
CA PHE A 13 2.25 3.99 -7.51
C PHE A 13 3.21 5.09 -7.94
N ALA A 14 2.69 6.11 -8.61
CA ALA A 14 3.51 7.22 -9.06
C ALA A 14 3.85 8.20 -7.90
N THR A 15 3.00 8.24 -6.88
CA THR A 15 3.12 9.16 -5.73
C THR A 15 2.70 8.50 -4.43
N GLN A 16 3.20 9.03 -3.31
CA GLN A 16 2.82 8.60 -1.96
C GLN A 16 1.31 8.78 -1.74
N GLN A 17 0.72 9.86 -2.27
CA GLN A 17 -0.71 10.14 -2.15
C GLN A 17 -1.59 9.06 -2.80
N GLU A 18 -1.22 8.55 -3.98
CA GLU A 18 -1.96 7.47 -4.63
C GLU A 18 -1.88 6.17 -3.84
N ALA A 19 -0.68 5.84 -3.35
CA ALA A 19 -0.46 4.67 -2.50
C ALA A 19 -1.25 4.78 -1.19
N GLN A 20 -1.26 5.95 -0.54
CA GLN A 20 -2.02 6.23 0.67
C GLN A 20 -3.52 6.08 0.44
N ALA A 21 -4.05 6.62 -0.65
CA ALA A 21 -5.45 6.51 -0.99
C ALA A 21 -5.86 5.04 -1.19
N PHE A 22 -5.02 4.26 -1.88
CA PHE A 22 -5.24 2.83 -2.06
C PHE A 22 -5.14 2.05 -0.75
N PHE A 23 -4.15 2.35 0.08
CA PHE A 23 -3.95 1.75 1.40
C PHE A 23 -5.15 1.98 2.32
N LEU A 24 -5.61 3.22 2.43
CA LEU A 24 -6.81 3.57 3.20
C LEU A 24 -8.05 2.88 2.64
N ALA A 25 -8.20 2.82 1.31
CA ALA A 25 -9.31 2.11 0.66
C ALA A 25 -9.25 0.59 0.86
N ALA A 26 -8.05 0.00 1.01
CA ALA A 26 -7.84 -1.41 1.29
C ALA A 26 -8.12 -1.79 2.76
N GLY A 27 -8.32 -0.79 3.63
CA GLY A 27 -8.55 -0.98 5.07
C GLY A 27 -7.32 -0.76 5.94
N GLY A 28 -6.24 -0.19 5.38
CA GLY A 28 -5.11 0.31 6.13
C GLY A 28 -5.53 1.46 7.06
N PRO A 29 -4.90 1.60 8.25
CA PRO A 29 -3.76 0.83 8.76
C PRO A 29 -4.11 -0.48 9.47
N ALA A 30 -5.40 -0.79 9.68
CA ALA A 30 -5.80 -2.01 10.38
C ALA A 30 -5.55 -3.30 9.57
N ARG A 31 -5.53 -3.17 8.24
CA ARG A 31 -5.26 -4.26 7.31
C ARG A 31 -4.35 -3.76 6.19
N ASP A 32 -3.14 -4.29 6.15
CA ASP A 32 -2.21 -4.06 5.05
C ASP A 32 -1.89 -5.38 4.31
N PRO A 33 -2.82 -5.86 3.45
CA PRO A 33 -2.59 -7.08 2.68
C PRO A 33 -1.48 -6.92 1.64
N HIS A 34 -1.17 -5.68 1.26
CA HIS A 34 -0.22 -5.32 0.21
C HIS A 34 1.15 -4.90 0.77
N ARG A 35 1.32 -4.87 2.10
CA ARG A 35 2.55 -4.41 2.77
C ARG A 35 3.02 -3.05 2.25
N LEU A 36 2.08 -2.15 1.99
CA LEU A 36 2.34 -0.78 1.58
C LEU A 36 2.92 0.06 2.73
N ASP A 37 2.55 -0.27 3.96
CA ASP A 37 2.99 0.35 5.21
C ASP A 37 3.82 -0.68 5.99
N GLY A 38 5.11 -0.76 5.63
CA GLY A 38 6.02 -1.77 6.15
C GLY A 38 6.38 -1.56 7.63
N ASP A 39 6.31 -0.33 8.10
CA ASP A 39 6.61 0.10 9.47
C ASP A 39 5.36 0.27 10.34
N ASN A 40 4.16 0.14 9.76
CA ASN A 40 2.85 0.22 10.42
C ASN A 40 2.64 1.56 11.14
N ASP A 41 3.13 2.66 10.55
CA ASP A 41 2.95 4.01 11.06
C ASP A 41 1.65 4.68 10.58
N GLY A 42 0.94 4.00 9.65
CA GLY A 42 -0.27 4.47 9.00
C GLY A 42 -0.05 5.22 7.69
N ILE A 43 1.20 5.29 7.21
CA ILE A 43 1.62 5.96 5.99
C ILE A 43 2.13 4.91 5.01
N ALA A 44 1.30 4.60 4.03
CA ALA A 44 1.73 3.76 2.93
C ALA A 44 2.77 4.47 2.08
N CYS A 45 3.82 3.72 1.74
CA CYS A 45 4.80 4.08 0.74
C CYS A 45 5.41 5.47 0.96
N GLU A 46 5.77 5.81 2.19
CA GLU A 46 6.45 7.05 2.59
C GLU A 46 7.72 7.39 1.78
N LYS A 47 8.28 6.41 1.05
CA LYS A 47 9.44 6.58 0.17
C LYS A 47 9.11 7.11 -1.23
N LEU A 48 7.83 7.16 -1.61
CA LEU A 48 7.39 7.74 -2.85
C LEU A 48 7.37 9.27 -2.76
N PRO A 49 7.56 9.98 -3.90
CA PRO A 49 7.46 11.43 -3.95
C PRO A 49 6.03 11.95 -3.69
#